data_AF-A0A1Y3SFP1-F1
#
_entry.id   AF-A0A1Y3SFP1-F1
#
_cell.length_a   1.000
_cell.length_b   1.000
_cell.length_c   1.000
_cell.angle_alpha   90.00
_cell.angle_beta   90.00
_cell.angle_gamma   90.00
#
_symmetry.space_group_name_H-M   'P 1'
#
loop_
_entity.id
_entity.type
_entity.pdbx_description
1 polymer ?
#
loop_
_entity_poly.entity_id
_entity_poly.type
_entity_poly.pdbx_seq_one_letter_code
_entity_poly.pdbx_strand_id
1 'polypeptide(L)'
;MEQAKVYYSDLRCRPGKNLLNKLEKLIRTAGIGEIDFDRKLVAIKMHFGEPGNLAFLRPNYAKTVADVVKSLGGVPFLTDCNTLYPGRRKNALEHLDAAYENGFSPLSTGCQIIIGDGLRGNDDVEVPVAGAEHITTAKIGKAIMEADVIISLSHFKGHEQTGFGGAIKNLGMGCGSRRGKMEQHAEGKPVVEQSSCVGCGKCFAQCAHDAISYGEDRKASIDLNKCVGCGRCIAVCNVDAIHAGNDCAMEELCCRMAEYTKAVVDGRPQFHISLVIDVSPYCDCHEENDLPIVPDVGMFASFDPVALDQACADACLRQPPIPGSLLDEQMHADGFCDHHDHFINSMPNTDWKVCLAHCEKIGVGTRSYELIEVK
;
A
#
# COMPACT_ATOMS: atom_id res chain seq x y z
N MET A 1 -4.89 15.06 -23.76
CA MET A 1 -4.70 13.70 -23.24
C MET A 1 -6.02 12.98 -23.33
N GLU A 2 -6.01 11.72 -23.75
CA GLU A 2 -7.20 10.87 -23.70
C GLU A 2 -7.51 10.56 -22.23
N GLN A 3 -8.79 10.60 -21.84
CA GLN A 3 -9.19 10.34 -20.45
C GLN A 3 -9.14 8.83 -20.18
N ALA A 4 -8.65 8.44 -19.00
CA ALA A 4 -8.70 7.05 -18.57
C ALA A 4 -10.13 6.66 -18.16
N LYS A 5 -10.53 5.42 -18.43
CA LYS A 5 -11.85 4.91 -18.01
C LYS A 5 -11.78 4.40 -16.58
N VAL A 6 -12.66 4.90 -15.72
CA VAL A 6 -12.85 4.39 -14.36
C VAL A 6 -14.28 3.88 -14.24
N TYR A 7 -14.42 2.60 -13.93
CA TYR A 7 -15.70 1.97 -13.77
C TYR A 7 -16.11 2.03 -12.31
N TYR A 8 -17.39 2.28 -12.06
CA TYR A 8 -17.93 2.46 -10.72
C TYR A 8 -19.21 1.65 -10.52
N SER A 9 -19.38 1.06 -9.34
CA SER A 9 -20.64 0.47 -8.91
C SER A 9 -20.94 0.85 -7.46
N ASP A 10 -22.16 1.35 -7.18
CA ASP A 10 -22.62 1.63 -5.82
C ASP A 10 -22.76 0.33 -4.98
N LEU A 11 -23.05 0.45 -3.69
CA LEU A 11 -23.26 -0.70 -2.81
C LEU A 11 -24.71 -1.20 -2.77
N ARG A 12 -25.66 -0.55 -3.43
CA ARG A 12 -27.06 -0.94 -3.36
C ARG A 12 -27.29 -2.21 -4.18
N CYS A 13 -27.83 -3.25 -3.54
CA CYS A 13 -28.23 -4.50 -4.20
C CYS A 13 -29.76 -4.61 -4.34
N ARG A 14 -30.21 -5.24 -5.42
CA ARG A 14 -31.59 -5.71 -5.59
C ARG A 14 -31.72 -7.15 -5.06
N PRO A 15 -32.92 -7.60 -4.63
CA PRO A 15 -33.12 -8.98 -4.20
C PRO A 15 -32.55 -10.01 -5.20
N GLY A 16 -31.80 -11.00 -4.69
CA GLY A 16 -31.14 -12.02 -5.53
C GLY A 16 -29.75 -11.63 -6.07
N LYS A 17 -29.26 -10.42 -5.78
CA LYS A 17 -27.87 -10.00 -6.03
C LYS A 17 -27.22 -9.59 -4.71
N ASN A 18 -25.91 -9.79 -4.61
CA ASN A 18 -25.10 -9.33 -3.49
C ASN A 18 -23.89 -8.52 -3.99
N LEU A 19 -23.14 -7.93 -3.06
CA LEU A 19 -21.96 -7.11 -3.37
C LEU A 19 -20.88 -7.86 -4.13
N LEU A 20 -20.70 -9.16 -3.88
CA LEU A 20 -19.72 -9.99 -4.59
C LEU A 20 -20.09 -10.16 -6.07
N ASN A 21 -21.37 -10.36 -6.37
CA ASN A 21 -21.83 -10.38 -7.77
C ASN A 21 -21.66 -9.02 -8.46
N LYS A 22 -21.81 -7.91 -7.73
CA LYS A 22 -21.57 -6.57 -8.26
C LYS A 22 -20.08 -6.34 -8.53
N LEU A 23 -19.20 -6.75 -7.60
CA LEU A 23 -17.75 -6.67 -7.79
C LEU A 23 -17.30 -7.49 -9.01
N GLU A 24 -17.75 -8.75 -9.14
CA GLU A 24 -17.44 -9.57 -10.32
C GLU A 24 -17.91 -8.87 -11.61
N LYS A 25 -19.14 -8.36 -11.64
CA LYS A 25 -19.68 -7.66 -12.81
C LYS A 25 -18.85 -6.42 -13.14
N LEU A 26 -18.50 -5.63 -12.13
CA LEU A 26 -17.70 -4.41 -12.26
C LEU A 26 -16.36 -4.73 -12.92
N ILE A 27 -15.57 -5.65 -12.36
CA ILE A 27 -14.22 -5.93 -12.85
C ILE A 27 -14.23 -6.58 -14.24
N ARG A 28 -15.23 -7.43 -14.55
CA ARG A 28 -15.42 -7.97 -15.90
C ARG A 28 -15.79 -6.90 -16.91
N THR A 29 -16.68 -5.98 -16.54
CA THR A 29 -17.13 -4.88 -17.41
C THR A 29 -16.02 -3.85 -17.62
N ALA A 30 -15.16 -3.68 -16.63
CA ALA A 30 -13.98 -2.83 -16.67
C ALA A 30 -12.82 -3.42 -17.50
N GLY A 31 -13.00 -4.59 -18.09
CA GLY A 31 -12.08 -5.14 -19.09
C GLY A 31 -10.98 -6.05 -18.53
N ILE A 32 -11.08 -6.55 -17.28
CA ILE A 32 -10.07 -7.48 -16.74
C ILE A 32 -9.81 -8.68 -17.66
N GLY A 33 -10.82 -9.13 -18.42
CA GLY A 33 -10.70 -10.23 -19.38
C GLY A 33 -9.88 -9.92 -20.65
N GLU A 34 -9.41 -8.68 -20.83
CA GLU A 34 -8.49 -8.29 -21.90
C GLU A 34 -7.04 -8.68 -21.58
N ILE A 35 -6.73 -9.00 -20.32
CA ILE A 35 -5.42 -9.50 -19.90
C ILE A 35 -5.31 -11.00 -20.21
N ASP A 36 -4.18 -11.41 -20.78
CA ASP A 36 -3.84 -12.83 -20.92
C ASP A 36 -3.47 -13.45 -19.56
N PHE A 37 -4.34 -14.33 -19.08
CA PHE A 37 -4.16 -15.04 -17.82
C PHE A 37 -3.75 -16.51 -17.98
N ASP A 38 -3.68 -17.09 -19.20
CA ASP A 38 -3.48 -18.54 -19.35
C ASP A 38 -2.22 -19.02 -18.64
N ARG A 39 -2.41 -19.78 -17.54
CA ARG A 39 -1.36 -20.34 -16.69
C ARG A 39 -0.38 -19.30 -16.12
N LYS A 40 -0.79 -18.02 -16.08
CA LYS A 40 0.01 -16.92 -15.53
C LYS A 40 -0.07 -16.87 -14.01
N LEU A 41 1.05 -16.56 -13.36
CA LEU A 41 1.09 -16.28 -11.92
C LEU A 41 0.63 -14.85 -11.67
N VAL A 42 -0.44 -14.69 -10.90
CA VAL A 42 -1.10 -13.39 -10.71
C VAL A 42 -0.99 -12.95 -9.26
N ALA A 43 -0.23 -11.88 -9.03
CA ALA A 43 -0.14 -11.24 -7.74
C ALA A 43 -1.37 -10.36 -7.51
N ILE A 44 -2.22 -10.71 -6.53
CA ILE A 44 -3.28 -9.83 -6.03
C ILE A 44 -2.71 -9.11 -4.81
N LYS A 45 -2.21 -7.90 -5.03
CA LYS A 45 -1.67 -7.05 -3.99
C LYS A 45 -2.81 -6.50 -3.15
N MET A 46 -2.73 -6.74 -1.84
CA MET A 46 -3.63 -6.12 -0.88
C MET A 46 -2.97 -5.91 0.47
N HIS A 47 -3.68 -5.28 1.40
CA HIS A 47 -3.30 -5.14 2.79
C HIS A 47 -4.16 -6.10 3.63
N PHE A 48 -3.56 -6.86 4.55
CA PHE A 48 -4.29 -7.85 5.35
C PHE A 48 -4.87 -7.30 6.67
N GLY A 49 -4.63 -6.02 6.95
CA GLY A 49 -5.02 -5.35 8.20
C GLY A 49 -4.03 -5.68 9.32
N GLU A 50 -3.80 -4.72 10.23
CA GLU A 50 -3.18 -5.04 11.51
C GLU A 50 -4.24 -5.69 12.43
N PRO A 51 -3.92 -6.76 13.18
CA PRO A 51 -4.87 -7.37 14.10
C PRO A 51 -5.41 -6.36 15.12
N GLY A 52 -6.73 -6.34 15.30
CA GLY A 52 -7.46 -5.35 16.11
C GLY A 52 -8.30 -4.40 15.25
N ASN A 53 -7.82 -4.09 14.05
CA ASN A 53 -8.50 -3.22 13.09
C ASN A 53 -9.59 -4.01 12.36
N LEU A 54 -10.76 -3.43 12.12
CA LEU A 54 -11.87 -4.06 11.40
C LEU A 54 -12.31 -3.31 10.13
N ALA A 55 -11.66 -2.20 9.79
CA ALA A 55 -11.98 -1.40 8.60
C ALA A 55 -11.38 -1.96 7.31
N PHE A 56 -10.39 -2.85 7.40
CA PHE A 56 -9.77 -3.48 6.23
C PHE A 56 -10.80 -4.25 5.37
N LEU A 57 -10.47 -4.49 4.09
CA LEU A 57 -11.38 -5.20 3.20
C LEU A 57 -11.67 -6.63 3.64
N ARG A 58 -12.95 -7.00 3.66
CA ARG A 58 -13.34 -8.38 3.98
C ARG A 58 -12.72 -9.39 3.00
N PRO A 59 -12.23 -10.56 3.48
CA PRO A 59 -11.63 -11.61 2.64
C PRO A 59 -12.51 -12.08 1.47
N ASN A 60 -13.83 -11.95 1.58
CA ASN A 60 -14.78 -12.29 0.52
C ASN A 60 -14.58 -11.48 -0.77
N TYR A 61 -14.12 -10.22 -0.68
CA TYR A 61 -13.79 -9.43 -1.86
C TYR A 61 -12.56 -9.99 -2.56
N ALA A 62 -11.51 -10.32 -1.79
CA ALA A 62 -10.31 -10.97 -2.31
C ALA A 62 -10.62 -12.32 -2.97
N LYS A 63 -11.50 -13.13 -2.36
CA LYS A 63 -12.01 -14.36 -2.97
C LYS A 63 -12.65 -14.12 -4.33
N THR A 64 -13.50 -13.09 -4.44
CA THR A 64 -14.21 -12.77 -5.68
C THR A 64 -13.22 -12.44 -6.80
N VAL A 65 -12.20 -11.63 -6.50
CA VAL A 65 -11.14 -11.30 -7.47
C VAL A 65 -10.34 -12.54 -7.86
N ALA A 66 -9.92 -13.35 -6.88
CA ALA A 66 -9.18 -14.59 -7.14
C ALA A 66 -9.98 -15.59 -7.99
N ASP A 67 -11.29 -15.73 -7.75
CA ASP A 67 -12.14 -16.62 -8.53
C ASP A 67 -12.33 -16.11 -9.97
N VAL A 68 -12.41 -14.79 -10.20
CA VAL A 68 -12.42 -14.22 -11.55
C VAL A 68 -11.11 -14.52 -12.28
N VAL A 69 -9.95 -14.32 -11.63
CA VAL A 69 -8.63 -14.65 -12.22
C VAL A 69 -8.55 -16.13 -12.61
N LYS A 70 -8.96 -17.06 -11.73
CA LYS A 70 -8.99 -18.49 -12.04
C LYS A 70 -9.93 -18.81 -13.20
N SER A 71 -11.09 -18.16 -13.26
CA SER A 71 -12.05 -18.37 -14.36
C SER A 71 -11.48 -17.95 -15.73
N LEU A 72 -10.46 -17.09 -15.73
CA LEU A 72 -9.73 -16.65 -16.92
C LEU A 72 -8.46 -17.47 -17.17
N GLY A 73 -8.18 -18.52 -16.38
CA GLY A 73 -7.04 -19.43 -16.55
C GLY A 73 -5.80 -19.07 -15.72
N GLY A 74 -5.87 -17.99 -14.92
CA GLY A 74 -4.76 -17.54 -14.08
C GLY A 74 -4.59 -18.32 -12.79
N VAL A 75 -3.40 -18.21 -12.20
CA VAL A 75 -3.01 -18.81 -10.92
C VAL A 75 -2.78 -17.68 -9.91
N PRO A 76 -3.82 -17.24 -9.18
CA PRO A 76 -3.70 -16.11 -8.26
C PRO A 76 -3.04 -16.50 -6.95
N PHE A 77 -2.38 -15.53 -6.33
CA PHE A 77 -1.99 -15.53 -4.93
C PHE A 77 -2.18 -14.13 -4.34
N LEU A 78 -2.54 -14.04 -3.05
CA LEU A 78 -2.54 -12.76 -2.34
C LEU A 78 -1.12 -12.43 -1.90
N THR A 79 -0.76 -11.15 -1.93
CA THR A 79 0.58 -10.72 -1.55
C THR A 79 0.58 -9.38 -0.82
N ASP A 80 1.56 -9.24 0.07
CA ASP A 80 1.99 -8.00 0.71
C ASP A 80 3.48 -8.13 1.06
N CYS A 81 4.19 -7.03 1.26
CA CYS A 81 5.55 -7.03 1.78
C CYS A 81 5.55 -6.63 3.25
N ASN A 82 6.49 -7.15 4.02
CA ASN A 82 6.62 -6.90 5.45
C ASN A 82 6.70 -5.41 5.79
N THR A 83 6.13 -5.01 6.92
CA THR A 83 6.16 -3.63 7.40
C THR A 83 7.55 -3.22 7.89
N LEU A 84 7.86 -1.93 7.73
CA LEU A 84 9.04 -1.34 8.37
C LEU A 84 8.81 -1.14 9.88
N TYR A 85 7.59 -0.75 10.23
CA TYR A 85 7.16 -0.33 11.57
C TYR A 85 6.92 -1.50 12.52
N PRO A 86 6.94 -1.23 13.84
CA PRO A 86 6.48 -2.19 14.84
C PRO A 86 5.06 -2.69 14.53
N GLY A 87 4.81 -3.97 14.81
CA GLY A 87 3.56 -4.64 14.51
C GLY A 87 3.80 -6.11 14.18
N ARG A 88 2.71 -6.85 13.96
CA ARG A 88 2.74 -8.29 13.67
C ARG A 88 2.98 -8.60 12.20
N ARG A 89 3.28 -7.60 11.37
CA ARG A 89 3.55 -7.78 9.93
C ARG A 89 5.01 -7.51 9.53
N LYS A 90 5.91 -7.50 10.51
CA LYS A 90 7.35 -7.20 10.32
C LYS A 90 8.19 -8.36 9.76
N ASN A 91 7.67 -9.58 9.82
CA ASN A 91 8.30 -10.77 9.24
C ASN A 91 7.23 -11.73 8.71
N ALA A 92 7.61 -12.61 7.79
CA ALA A 92 6.62 -13.39 7.03
C ALA A 92 5.76 -14.32 7.89
N LEU A 93 6.29 -14.87 9.00
CA LEU A 93 5.54 -15.82 9.83
C LEU A 93 4.45 -15.09 10.61
N GLU A 94 4.81 -14.04 11.34
CA GLU A 94 3.83 -13.23 12.07
C GLU A 94 2.84 -12.55 11.11
N HIS A 95 3.31 -12.14 9.91
CA HIS A 95 2.46 -11.51 8.90
C HIS A 95 1.40 -12.49 8.37
N LEU A 96 1.78 -13.75 8.13
CA LEU A 96 0.83 -14.79 7.76
C LEU A 96 -0.15 -15.08 8.90
N ASP A 97 0.31 -15.15 10.15
CA ASP A 97 -0.56 -15.33 11.32
C ASP A 97 -1.57 -14.17 11.45
N ALA A 98 -1.11 -12.92 11.27
CA ALA A 98 -1.97 -11.74 11.27
C ALA A 98 -3.02 -11.79 10.14
N ALA A 99 -2.60 -12.17 8.92
CA ALA A 99 -3.50 -12.35 7.81
C ALA A 99 -4.57 -13.43 8.11
N TYR A 100 -4.16 -14.55 8.71
CA TYR A 100 -5.05 -15.67 9.04
C TYR A 100 -6.05 -15.30 10.13
N GLU A 101 -5.61 -14.58 11.15
CA GLU A 101 -6.46 -14.03 12.22
C GLU A 101 -7.53 -13.09 11.67
N ASN A 102 -7.15 -12.23 10.73
CA ASN A 102 -8.06 -11.33 10.00
C ASN A 102 -8.88 -12.05 8.90
N GLY A 103 -8.79 -13.38 8.83
CA GLY A 103 -9.61 -14.22 7.98
C GLY A 103 -9.11 -14.35 6.55
N PHE A 104 -7.91 -13.89 6.21
CA PHE A 104 -7.26 -14.15 4.93
C PHE A 104 -6.50 -15.47 4.99
N SER A 105 -7.07 -16.53 4.44
CA SER A 105 -6.43 -17.83 4.36
C SER A 105 -6.76 -18.50 3.02
N PRO A 106 -6.01 -19.52 2.59
CA PRO A 106 -6.36 -20.25 1.37
C PRO A 106 -7.77 -20.85 1.39
N LEU A 107 -8.33 -21.12 2.59
CA LEU A 107 -9.68 -21.65 2.75
C LEU A 107 -10.76 -20.59 2.51
N SER A 108 -10.52 -19.34 2.93
CA SER A 108 -11.49 -18.25 2.82
C SER A 108 -11.36 -17.47 1.50
N THR A 109 -10.14 -17.32 0.98
CA THR A 109 -9.85 -16.55 -0.24
C THR A 109 -9.73 -17.44 -1.47
N GLY A 110 -9.54 -18.75 -1.27
CA GLY A 110 -9.37 -19.72 -2.34
C GLY A 110 -8.00 -19.68 -3.01
N CYS A 111 -7.04 -18.88 -2.55
CA CYS A 111 -5.69 -18.83 -3.12
C CYS A 111 -4.62 -18.70 -2.03
N GLN A 112 -3.38 -19.03 -2.38
CA GLN A 112 -2.26 -18.98 -1.44
C GLN A 112 -1.89 -17.53 -1.12
N ILE A 113 -1.20 -17.35 0.01
CA ILE A 113 -0.61 -16.07 0.39
C ILE A 113 0.91 -16.20 0.27
N ILE A 114 1.54 -15.23 -0.37
CA ILE A 114 3.00 -15.13 -0.45
C ILE A 114 3.40 -13.76 0.10
N ILE A 115 4.30 -13.76 1.08
CA ILE A 115 4.90 -12.51 1.57
C ILE A 115 6.03 -12.13 0.61
N GLY A 116 5.83 -11.01 -0.08
CA GLY A 116 6.53 -10.68 -1.32
C GLY A 116 8.04 -10.44 -1.17
N ASP A 117 8.48 -10.05 0.03
CA ASP A 117 9.86 -9.71 0.37
C ASP A 117 10.52 -10.74 1.32
N GLY A 118 9.97 -11.96 1.35
CA GLY A 118 10.58 -13.12 2.01
C GLY A 118 10.50 -13.09 3.54
N LEU A 119 11.24 -13.99 4.17
CA LEU A 119 11.10 -14.28 5.61
C LEU A 119 11.31 -13.05 6.51
N ARG A 120 12.27 -12.18 6.17
CA ARG A 120 12.68 -11.03 6.99
C ARG A 120 12.46 -9.68 6.31
N GLY A 121 11.85 -9.66 5.13
CA GLY A 121 11.68 -8.45 4.34
C GLY A 121 12.94 -7.96 3.62
N ASN A 122 13.84 -8.89 3.27
CA ASN A 122 15.10 -8.63 2.58
C ASN A 122 15.25 -9.40 1.25
N ASP A 123 14.20 -10.09 0.80
CA ASP A 123 14.16 -10.75 -0.51
C ASP A 123 13.57 -9.80 -1.54
N ASP A 124 14.41 -8.88 -2.03
CA ASP A 124 14.00 -7.82 -2.95
C ASP A 124 14.87 -7.76 -4.18
N VAL A 125 14.31 -7.19 -5.25
CA VAL A 125 15.02 -6.86 -6.48
C VAL A 125 15.04 -5.36 -6.67
N GLU A 126 16.15 -4.91 -7.22
CA GLU A 126 16.38 -3.52 -7.58
C GLU A 126 15.84 -3.27 -8.99
N VAL A 127 14.78 -2.45 -9.09
CA VAL A 127 14.05 -2.15 -10.32
C VAL A 127 14.29 -0.68 -10.70
N PRO A 128 14.92 -0.39 -11.86
CA PRO A 128 15.13 0.98 -12.32
C PRO A 128 13.80 1.73 -12.51
N VAL A 129 13.78 3.01 -12.15
CA VAL A 129 12.58 3.86 -12.31
C VAL A 129 12.87 4.94 -13.34
N ALA A 130 12.33 4.76 -14.56
CA ALA A 130 12.50 5.74 -15.62
C ALA A 130 11.82 7.07 -15.26
N GLY A 131 12.55 8.18 -15.37
CA GLY A 131 12.03 9.52 -15.07
C GLY A 131 11.88 9.83 -13.57
N ALA A 132 12.46 9.02 -12.69
CA ALA A 132 12.47 9.30 -11.25
C ALA A 132 13.30 10.54 -10.89
N GLU A 133 12.84 11.25 -9.86
CA GLU A 133 13.50 12.42 -9.28
C GLU A 133 14.16 12.08 -7.94
N HIS A 134 13.63 11.10 -7.20
CA HIS A 134 14.14 10.73 -5.88
C HIS A 134 14.76 9.31 -5.84
N ILE A 135 14.09 8.33 -6.45
CA ILE A 135 14.38 6.90 -6.39
C ILE A 135 14.79 6.40 -7.77
N THR A 136 16.09 6.38 -8.05
CA THR A 136 16.59 5.85 -9.32
C THR A 136 16.36 4.34 -9.47
N THR A 137 16.28 3.62 -8.36
CA THR A 137 16.07 2.17 -8.34
C THR A 137 15.28 1.76 -7.10
N ALA A 138 14.07 1.25 -7.30
CA ALA A 138 13.16 0.83 -6.25
C ALA A 138 13.45 -0.61 -5.81
N LYS A 139 13.27 -0.92 -4.52
CA LYS A 139 13.53 -2.23 -3.93
C LYS A 139 12.20 -2.95 -3.72
N ILE A 140 11.80 -3.75 -4.70
CA ILE A 140 10.49 -4.40 -4.75
C ILE A 140 10.63 -5.86 -4.32
N GLY A 141 9.67 -6.36 -3.54
CA GLY A 141 9.62 -7.76 -3.14
C GLY A 141 9.75 -8.71 -4.34
N LYS A 142 10.65 -9.69 -4.23
CA LYS A 142 11.01 -10.61 -5.31
C LYS A 142 9.80 -11.29 -5.93
N ALA A 143 8.92 -11.87 -5.11
CA ALA A 143 7.77 -12.63 -5.59
C ALA A 143 6.76 -11.76 -6.36
N ILE A 144 6.68 -10.46 -6.05
CA ILE A 144 5.82 -9.51 -6.75
C ILE A 144 6.36 -9.24 -8.15
N MET A 145 7.67 -9.09 -8.31
CA MET A 145 8.28 -8.86 -9.62
C MET A 145 8.37 -10.13 -10.48
N GLU A 146 8.39 -11.31 -9.87
CA GLU A 146 8.32 -12.60 -10.58
C GLU A 146 6.90 -12.94 -11.07
N ALA A 147 5.85 -12.29 -10.55
CA ALA A 147 4.50 -12.48 -11.05
C ALA A 147 4.32 -11.91 -12.47
N ASP A 148 3.60 -12.65 -13.32
CA ASP A 148 3.31 -12.27 -14.70
C ASP A 148 2.33 -11.09 -14.78
N VAL A 149 1.38 -11.01 -13.85
CA VAL A 149 0.32 -9.98 -13.79
C VAL A 149 0.22 -9.46 -12.37
N ILE A 150 0.02 -8.14 -12.21
CA ILE A 150 -0.22 -7.49 -10.92
C ILE A 150 -1.63 -6.91 -10.85
N ILE A 151 -2.37 -7.23 -9.80
CA ILE A 151 -3.69 -6.66 -9.53
C ILE A 151 -3.64 -5.96 -8.17
N SER A 152 -3.99 -4.68 -8.09
CA SER A 152 -4.18 -4.04 -6.79
C SER A 152 -5.63 -4.14 -6.33
N LEU A 153 -5.85 -4.66 -5.13
CA LEU A 153 -7.12 -4.65 -4.43
C LEU A 153 -6.97 -3.82 -3.15
N SER A 154 -7.36 -2.54 -3.24
CA SER A 154 -7.16 -1.54 -2.19
C SER A 154 -8.44 -1.23 -1.41
N HIS A 155 -8.30 -1.14 -0.09
CA HIS A 155 -9.17 -0.32 0.75
C HIS A 155 -8.81 1.15 0.50
N PHE A 156 -9.74 1.96 0.01
CA PHE A 156 -9.53 3.39 -0.15
C PHE A 156 -9.96 4.11 1.14
N LYS A 157 -8.98 4.68 1.86
CA LYS A 157 -9.17 5.20 3.22
C LYS A 157 -8.29 6.44 3.49
N GLY A 158 -8.47 7.14 4.62
CA GLY A 158 -7.61 8.25 5.05
C GLY A 158 -6.21 7.82 5.53
N HIS A 159 -5.21 8.70 5.51
CA HIS A 159 -3.85 8.37 5.94
C HIS A 159 -3.14 9.56 6.57
N GLU A 160 -2.49 9.33 7.70
CA GLU A 160 -1.86 10.34 8.55
C GLU A 160 -0.65 11.06 7.90
N GLN A 161 0.10 10.37 7.03
CA GLN A 161 1.22 10.94 6.28
C GLN A 161 0.95 11.25 4.79
N THR A 162 0.02 10.55 4.14
CA THR A 162 -0.18 10.64 2.67
C THR A 162 -1.55 11.19 2.28
N GLY A 163 -2.37 11.63 3.25
CA GLY A 163 -3.74 12.09 3.07
C GLY A 163 -4.73 10.95 2.90
N PHE A 164 -4.47 10.05 1.94
CA PHE A 164 -5.23 8.81 1.78
C PHE A 164 -4.31 7.62 1.44
N GLY A 165 -4.84 6.41 1.61
CA GLY A 165 -4.27 5.18 1.04
C GLY A 165 -5.22 4.62 -0.01
N GLY A 166 -4.71 4.44 -1.23
CA GLY A 166 -5.43 3.88 -2.38
C GLY A 166 -4.55 2.89 -3.15
N ALA A 167 -4.80 2.73 -4.45
CA ALA A 167 -4.04 1.85 -5.33
C ALA A 167 -2.56 2.23 -5.39
N ILE A 168 -2.22 3.53 -5.47
CA ILE A 168 -0.83 4.00 -5.53
C ILE A 168 -0.07 3.60 -4.26
N LYS A 169 -0.65 3.84 -3.06
CA LYS A 169 0.00 3.40 -1.81
C LYS A 169 0.07 1.87 -1.71
N ASN A 170 -0.97 1.18 -2.14
CA ASN A 170 -1.02 -0.27 -2.12
C ASN A 170 0.11 -0.92 -2.95
N LEU A 171 0.42 -0.32 -4.10
CA LEU A 171 1.50 -0.76 -4.98
C LEU A 171 2.86 -0.21 -4.52
N GLY A 172 3.04 1.10 -4.42
CA GLY A 172 4.34 1.71 -4.12
C GLY A 172 4.88 1.33 -2.74
N MET A 173 4.15 1.68 -1.68
CA MET A 173 4.55 1.33 -0.31
C MET A 173 4.41 -0.17 -0.06
N GLY A 174 3.29 -0.75 -0.48
CA GLY A 174 2.97 -2.15 -0.16
C GLY A 174 3.87 -3.18 -0.84
N CYS A 175 4.38 -2.91 -2.05
CA CYS A 175 5.29 -3.83 -2.74
C CYS A 175 6.77 -3.59 -2.39
N GLY A 176 7.13 -2.44 -1.80
CA GLY A 176 8.49 -2.17 -1.35
C GLY A 176 8.91 -3.12 -0.24
N SER A 177 10.15 -3.60 -0.26
CA SER A 177 10.71 -4.38 0.85
C SER A 177 10.91 -3.51 2.10
N ARG A 178 11.30 -4.08 3.25
CA ARG A 178 11.61 -3.24 4.44
C ARG A 178 12.69 -2.18 4.14
N ARG A 179 13.68 -2.54 3.32
CA ARG A 179 14.68 -1.59 2.81
C ARG A 179 14.05 -0.52 1.92
N GLY A 180 13.17 -0.91 1.00
CA GLY A 180 12.49 0.04 0.12
C GLY A 180 11.52 0.97 0.83
N LYS A 181 10.81 0.47 1.86
CA LYS A 181 9.95 1.30 2.73
C LYS A 181 10.76 2.31 3.52
N MET A 182 11.92 1.91 4.06
CA MET A 182 12.83 2.86 4.72
C MET A 182 13.30 3.95 3.75
N GLU A 183 13.64 3.58 2.51
CA GLU A 183 14.04 4.55 1.49
C GLU A 183 12.90 5.49 1.08
N GLN A 184 11.64 5.03 1.10
CA GLN A 184 10.49 5.91 0.88
C GLN A 184 10.31 6.92 2.02
N HIS A 185 10.56 6.52 3.27
CA HIS A 185 10.31 7.33 4.46
C HIS A 185 11.47 8.23 4.90
N ALA A 186 12.72 7.85 4.64
CA ALA A 186 13.86 8.47 5.30
C ALA A 186 14.76 9.22 4.32
N GLU A 187 15.12 10.45 4.66
CA GLU A 187 16.32 11.11 4.11
C GLU A 187 17.58 10.74 4.92
N GLY A 188 17.40 10.08 6.08
CA GLY A 188 18.45 9.74 7.02
C GLY A 188 19.07 8.35 6.87
N LYS A 189 20.26 8.20 7.44
CA LYS A 189 20.93 6.90 7.62
C LYS A 189 20.35 6.18 8.85
N PRO A 190 20.33 4.83 8.89
CA PRO A 190 19.81 4.09 10.03
C PRO A 190 20.50 4.46 11.34
N VAL A 191 19.73 4.45 12.43
CA VAL A 191 20.19 4.75 13.80
C VAL A 191 19.97 3.53 14.68
N VAL A 192 20.84 3.34 15.68
CA VAL A 192 20.75 2.23 16.63
C VAL A 192 20.24 2.73 17.98
N GLU A 193 19.11 2.18 18.42
CA GLU A 193 18.62 2.31 19.78
C GLU A 193 19.46 1.43 20.72
N GLN A 194 20.33 2.06 21.50
CA GLN A 194 21.33 1.37 22.32
C GLN A 194 20.68 0.51 23.42
N SER A 195 19.54 0.96 23.95
CA SER A 195 18.82 0.24 25.01
C SER A 195 18.29 -1.12 24.52
N SER A 196 17.75 -1.17 23.31
CA SER A 196 17.17 -2.38 22.69
C SER A 196 18.20 -3.32 22.06
N CYS A 197 19.40 -2.83 21.71
CA CYS A 197 20.40 -3.63 21.01
C CYS A 197 20.95 -4.77 21.88
N VAL A 198 20.86 -6.02 21.42
CA VAL A 198 21.35 -7.20 22.17
C VAL A 198 22.76 -7.66 21.74
N GLY A 199 23.45 -6.91 20.89
CA GLY A 199 24.83 -7.21 20.51
C GLY A 199 25.02 -8.52 19.75
N CYS A 200 24.06 -8.90 18.91
CA CYS A 200 24.02 -10.21 18.23
C CYS A 200 24.91 -10.33 16.98
N GLY A 201 25.50 -9.23 16.48
CA GLY A 201 26.42 -9.29 15.33
C GLY A 201 25.77 -9.32 13.94
N LYS A 202 24.46 -9.60 13.82
CA LYS A 202 23.81 -9.83 12.51
C LYS A 202 23.90 -8.64 11.56
N CYS A 203 23.69 -7.42 12.05
CA CYS A 203 23.75 -6.22 11.21
C CYS A 203 25.14 -5.98 10.63
N PHE A 204 26.20 -6.29 11.39
CA PHE A 204 27.58 -6.20 10.94
C PHE A 204 27.87 -7.13 9.78
N ALA A 205 27.44 -8.39 9.87
CA ALA A 205 27.61 -9.38 8.81
C ALA A 205 26.92 -9.00 7.48
N GLN A 206 25.95 -8.08 7.49
CA GLN A 206 25.23 -7.60 6.31
C GLN A 206 25.76 -6.26 5.76
N CYS A 207 26.66 -5.61 6.48
CA CYS A 207 27.17 -4.30 6.08
C CYS A 207 28.29 -4.47 5.05
N ALA A 208 28.00 -4.12 3.79
CA ALA A 208 28.98 -4.13 2.71
C ALA A 208 29.92 -2.91 2.70
N HIS A 209 29.80 -2.01 3.69
CA HIS A 209 30.52 -0.73 3.73
C HIS A 209 31.34 -0.55 5.02
N ASP A 210 31.50 -1.62 5.82
CA ASP A 210 32.24 -1.60 7.09
C ASP A 210 31.84 -0.44 8.02
N ALA A 211 30.55 -0.07 7.96
CA ALA A 211 29.99 1.07 8.67
C ALA A 211 29.50 0.69 10.08
N ILE A 212 29.43 -0.60 10.40
CA ILE A 212 28.93 -1.06 11.70
C ILE A 212 30.10 -1.51 12.55
N SER A 213 30.11 -1.14 13.82
CA SER A 213 31.10 -1.56 14.80
C SER A 213 30.43 -1.88 16.14
N TYR A 214 31.19 -2.50 17.05
CA TYR A 214 30.73 -2.82 18.39
C TYR A 214 31.72 -2.29 19.42
N GLY A 215 31.21 -1.57 20.42
CA GLY A 215 31.99 -1.11 21.57
C GLY A 215 32.24 -2.21 22.60
N GLU A 216 32.88 -1.85 23.71
CA GLU A 216 33.10 -2.75 24.86
C GLU A 216 31.78 -3.24 25.48
N ASP A 217 30.73 -2.43 25.40
CA ASP A 217 29.36 -2.75 25.80
C ASP A 217 28.67 -3.76 24.86
N ARG A 218 29.36 -4.16 23.78
CA ARG A 218 28.87 -5.01 22.70
C ARG A 218 27.62 -4.47 22.01
N LYS A 219 27.37 -3.16 22.07
CA LYS A 219 26.25 -2.54 21.36
C LYS A 219 26.70 -2.08 19.98
N ALA A 220 25.80 -2.18 19.01
CA ALA A 220 26.10 -1.78 17.64
C ALA A 220 26.14 -0.25 17.53
N SER A 221 27.13 0.27 16.80
CA SER A 221 27.21 1.67 16.39
C SER A 221 27.39 1.77 14.89
N ILE A 222 26.77 2.79 14.27
CA ILE A 222 26.83 3.02 12.82
C ILE A 222 27.65 4.28 12.55
N ASP A 223 28.78 4.12 11.87
CA ASP A 223 29.58 5.21 11.32
C ASP A 223 28.82 5.83 10.14
N LEU A 224 28.27 7.02 10.37
CA LEU A 224 27.50 7.75 9.39
C LEU A 224 28.34 8.23 8.19
N ASN A 225 29.67 8.30 8.29
CA ASN A 225 30.51 8.67 7.15
C ASN A 225 30.67 7.51 6.16
N LYS A 226 30.66 6.27 6.66
CA LYS A 226 30.78 5.05 5.84
C LYS A 226 29.42 4.51 5.39
N CYS A 227 28.39 4.72 6.21
CA CYS A 227 27.06 4.22 5.91
C CYS A 227 26.49 4.92 4.68
N VAL A 228 26.02 4.15 3.70
CA VAL A 228 25.35 4.68 2.49
C VAL A 228 23.83 4.71 2.60
N GLY A 229 23.27 4.42 3.78
CA GLY A 229 21.83 4.43 4.00
C GLY A 229 21.08 3.25 3.38
N CYS A 230 21.74 2.13 3.07
CA CYS A 230 21.10 1.02 2.35
C CYS A 230 20.07 0.20 3.15
N GLY A 231 19.85 0.44 4.45
CA GLY A 231 18.77 -0.21 5.22
C GLY A 231 18.87 -1.72 5.48
N ARG A 232 19.87 -2.44 4.93
CA ARG A 232 20.03 -3.90 5.14
C ARG A 232 20.09 -4.29 6.61
N CYS A 233 20.69 -3.44 7.45
CA CYS A 233 20.78 -3.65 8.89
C CYS A 233 19.42 -3.66 9.59
N ILE A 234 18.45 -2.86 9.12
CA ILE A 234 17.09 -2.81 9.66
C ILE A 234 16.38 -4.15 9.42
N ALA A 235 16.43 -4.66 8.18
CA ALA A 235 15.75 -5.89 7.80
C ALA A 235 16.22 -7.12 8.61
N VAL A 236 17.49 -7.13 9.07
CA VAL A 236 18.05 -8.26 9.83
C VAL A 236 18.04 -8.09 11.34
N CYS A 237 17.60 -6.93 11.85
CA CYS A 237 17.49 -6.71 13.28
C CYS A 237 16.22 -7.38 13.82
N ASN A 238 16.39 -8.42 14.65
CA ASN A 238 15.27 -9.17 15.21
C ASN A 238 14.70 -8.58 16.52
N VAL A 239 15.33 -7.53 17.04
CA VAL A 239 14.95 -6.87 18.29
C VAL A 239 14.56 -5.41 18.05
N ASP A 240 14.37 -5.03 16.78
CA ASP A 240 13.92 -3.70 16.35
C ASP A 240 14.79 -2.54 16.89
N ALA A 241 16.04 -2.83 17.24
CA ALA A 241 17.01 -1.86 17.74
C ALA A 241 17.60 -0.95 16.65
N ILE A 242 17.29 -1.17 15.37
CA ILE A 242 17.78 -0.33 14.28
C ILE A 242 16.58 0.18 13.51
N HIS A 243 16.44 1.50 13.43
CA HIS A 243 15.32 2.18 12.80
C HIS A 243 15.82 3.21 11.77
N ALA A 244 14.90 3.69 10.94
CA ALA A 244 15.14 4.81 10.05
C ALA A 244 15.60 6.04 10.85
N GLY A 245 16.43 6.90 10.27
CA GLY A 245 16.83 8.16 10.91
C GLY A 245 15.71 9.19 10.84
N ASN A 246 16.02 10.37 10.30
CA ASN A 246 15.01 11.41 10.08
C ASN A 246 14.07 11.04 8.93
N ASP A 247 12.78 11.28 9.17
CA ASP A 247 11.75 11.21 8.13
C ASP A 247 11.95 12.30 7.08
N CYS A 248 11.57 12.01 5.85
CA CYS A 248 11.50 12.98 4.76
C CYS A 248 10.25 13.86 4.87
N ALA A 249 10.19 14.93 4.08
CA ALA A 249 8.96 15.71 3.93
C ALA A 249 7.82 14.84 3.35
N MET A 250 6.58 15.06 3.79
CA MET A 250 5.41 14.26 3.35
C MET A 250 5.19 14.35 1.83
N GLU A 251 5.47 15.51 1.23
CA GLU A 251 5.44 15.68 -0.23
C GLU A 251 6.48 14.79 -0.93
N GLU A 252 7.69 14.69 -0.37
CA GLU A 252 8.74 13.83 -0.90
C GLU A 252 8.41 12.34 -0.70
N LEU A 253 7.83 11.95 0.44
CA LEU A 253 7.27 10.61 0.66
C LEU A 253 6.26 10.26 -0.45
N CYS A 254 5.34 11.18 -0.77
CA CYS A 254 4.37 11.03 -1.84
C CYS A 254 5.03 10.82 -3.22
N CYS A 255 6.08 11.57 -3.54
CA CYS A 255 6.85 11.40 -4.79
C CYS A 255 7.59 10.06 -4.84
N ARG A 256 8.29 9.68 -3.77
CA ARG A 256 9.01 8.40 -3.67
C ARG A 256 8.04 7.21 -3.80
N MET A 257 6.85 7.30 -3.18
CA MET A 257 5.81 6.27 -3.29
C MET A 257 5.26 6.15 -4.72
N ALA A 258 5.08 7.26 -5.42
CA ALA A 258 4.70 7.28 -6.83
C ALA A 258 5.77 6.60 -7.73
N GLU A 259 7.05 6.86 -7.47
CA GLU A 259 8.17 6.23 -8.18
C GLU A 259 8.26 4.72 -7.93
N TYR A 260 8.05 4.28 -6.68
CA TYR A 260 7.91 2.86 -6.35
C TYR A 260 6.70 2.23 -7.06
N THR A 261 5.59 2.96 -7.19
CA THR A 261 4.43 2.47 -7.95
C THR A 261 4.80 2.26 -9.41
N LYS A 262 5.49 3.23 -10.04
CA LYS A 262 6.00 3.09 -11.41
C LYS A 262 6.85 1.82 -11.55
N ALA A 263 7.77 1.58 -10.63
CA ALA A 263 8.62 0.39 -10.65
C ALA A 263 7.83 -0.93 -10.66
N VAL A 264 6.67 -0.96 -9.99
CA VAL A 264 5.82 -2.15 -9.92
C VAL A 264 5.04 -2.35 -11.21
N VAL A 265 4.64 -1.29 -11.91
CA VAL A 265 3.64 -1.37 -12.99
C VAL A 265 4.19 -1.20 -14.41
N ASP A 266 5.32 -0.50 -14.56
CA ASP A 266 5.82 -0.11 -15.86
C ASP A 266 6.15 -1.34 -16.74
N GLY A 267 5.58 -1.39 -17.93
CA GLY A 267 5.74 -2.50 -18.88
C GLY A 267 5.10 -3.82 -18.46
N ARG A 268 4.20 -3.84 -17.47
CA ARG A 268 3.58 -5.07 -16.95
C ARG A 268 2.05 -5.09 -17.13
N PRO A 269 1.43 -6.26 -17.39
CA PRO A 269 -0.01 -6.39 -17.34
C PRO A 269 -0.53 -6.09 -15.93
N GLN A 270 -1.50 -5.19 -15.85
CA GLN A 270 -2.01 -4.69 -14.56
C GLN A 270 -3.51 -4.43 -14.56
N PHE A 271 -4.12 -4.47 -13.38
CA PHE A 271 -5.51 -4.08 -13.18
C PHE A 271 -5.74 -3.60 -11.74
N HIS A 272 -6.57 -2.58 -11.55
CA HIS A 272 -6.71 -1.93 -10.24
C HIS A 272 -8.16 -1.88 -9.79
N ILE A 273 -8.37 -2.23 -8.53
CA ILE A 273 -9.67 -2.29 -7.87
C ILE A 273 -9.55 -1.55 -6.54
N SER A 274 -10.40 -0.56 -6.32
CA SER A 274 -10.47 0.18 -5.05
C SER A 274 -11.88 0.14 -4.50
N LEU A 275 -12.02 -0.18 -3.21
CA LEU A 275 -13.29 -0.15 -2.49
C LEU A 275 -13.27 1.05 -1.54
N VAL A 276 -14.23 1.95 -1.73
CA VAL A 276 -14.44 3.13 -0.88
C VAL A 276 -15.58 2.81 0.08
N ILE A 277 -15.22 2.09 1.14
CA ILE A 277 -16.09 1.62 2.22
C ILE A 277 -15.34 1.77 3.53
N ASP A 278 -16.03 1.95 4.66
CA ASP A 278 -15.42 2.05 5.99
C ASP A 278 -14.19 3.00 6.01
N VAL A 279 -14.30 4.15 5.31
CA VAL A 279 -13.20 5.12 5.08
C VAL A 279 -12.64 5.64 6.41
N SER A 280 -11.64 4.93 6.95
CA SER A 280 -11.04 5.22 8.24
C SER A 280 -10.20 6.49 8.19
N PRO A 281 -10.06 7.24 9.30
CA PRO A 281 -9.15 8.39 9.35
C PRO A 281 -7.68 7.98 9.24
N TYR A 282 -7.32 6.83 9.82
CA TYR A 282 -5.95 6.30 9.89
C TYR A 282 -5.74 5.10 8.99
N CYS A 283 -4.47 4.69 8.85
CA CYS A 283 -4.12 3.52 8.08
C CYS A 283 -4.50 2.18 8.66
N ASP A 284 -4.86 1.22 7.80
CA ASP A 284 -5.03 -0.20 8.14
C ASP A 284 -3.80 -0.84 8.81
N CYS A 285 -2.67 -0.13 8.85
CA CYS A 285 -1.47 -0.53 9.59
C CYS A 285 -1.59 -0.29 11.10
N HIS A 286 -2.56 0.52 11.53
CA HIS A 286 -2.90 0.73 12.93
C HIS A 286 -3.74 -0.43 13.43
N GLU A 287 -3.50 -0.86 14.67
CA GLU A 287 -4.31 -1.88 15.34
C GLU A 287 -5.68 -1.33 15.72
N GLU A 288 -5.80 -0.01 15.84
CA GLU A 288 -7.03 0.71 16.04
C GLU A 288 -7.68 1.12 14.71
N ASN A 289 -9.02 1.15 14.70
CA ASN A 289 -9.80 1.85 13.70
C ASN A 289 -11.00 2.54 14.37
N ASP A 290 -11.48 3.59 13.73
CA ASP A 290 -12.49 4.50 14.28
C ASP A 290 -13.72 4.58 13.36
N LEU A 291 -14.72 5.35 13.78
CA LEU A 291 -15.86 5.74 12.95
C LEU A 291 -15.34 6.31 11.60
N PRO A 292 -15.85 5.81 10.45
CA PRO A 292 -15.45 6.33 9.15
C PRO A 292 -15.69 7.84 9.03
N ILE A 293 -14.83 8.54 8.28
CA ILE A 293 -14.94 10.00 8.12
C ILE A 293 -16.04 10.41 7.14
N VAL A 294 -16.43 9.51 6.23
CA VAL A 294 -17.51 9.68 5.25
C VAL A 294 -18.29 8.38 5.06
N PRO A 295 -19.57 8.42 4.62
CA PRO A 295 -20.34 7.23 4.27
C PRO A 295 -19.71 6.41 3.16
N ASP A 296 -20.00 5.10 3.16
CA ASP A 296 -19.63 4.20 2.08
C ASP A 296 -20.09 4.70 0.73
N VAL A 297 -19.20 4.65 -0.26
CA VAL A 297 -19.46 5.13 -1.62
C VAL A 297 -19.70 3.96 -2.56
N GLY A 298 -18.75 3.03 -2.68
CA GLY A 298 -18.86 1.95 -3.65
C GLY A 298 -17.53 1.32 -4.05
N MET A 299 -17.56 0.67 -5.22
CA MET A 299 -16.47 -0.12 -5.76
C MET A 299 -16.03 0.47 -7.10
N PHE A 300 -14.73 0.60 -7.31
CA PHE A 300 -14.14 1.20 -8.49
C PHE A 300 -13.13 0.24 -9.14
N ALA A 301 -13.01 0.28 -10.46
CA ALA A 301 -12.02 -0.50 -11.19
C ALA A 301 -11.47 0.26 -12.42
N SER A 302 -10.18 0.11 -12.71
CA SER A 302 -9.53 0.69 -13.88
C SER A 302 -8.22 -0.02 -14.23
N PHE A 303 -7.75 0.17 -15.46
CA PHE A 303 -6.37 -0.13 -15.87
C PHE A 303 -5.38 0.99 -15.50
N ASP A 304 -5.88 2.18 -15.14
CA ASP A 304 -5.05 3.31 -14.74
C ASP A 304 -5.19 3.55 -13.22
N PRO A 305 -4.13 3.31 -12.43
CA PRO A 305 -4.21 3.43 -10.97
C PRO A 305 -4.30 4.89 -10.50
N VAL A 306 -3.82 5.85 -11.30
CA VAL A 306 -3.85 7.28 -10.97
C VAL A 306 -5.27 7.82 -11.14
N ALA A 307 -5.90 7.46 -12.25
CA ALA A 307 -7.29 7.80 -12.53
C ALA A 307 -8.24 7.16 -11.51
N LEU A 308 -7.96 5.91 -11.13
CA LEU A 308 -8.72 5.19 -10.10
C LEU A 308 -8.69 5.93 -8.75
N ASP A 309 -7.50 6.28 -8.27
CA ASP A 309 -7.35 6.97 -6.98
C ASP A 309 -7.92 8.39 -7.03
N GLN A 310 -7.76 9.11 -8.15
CA GLN A 310 -8.41 10.41 -8.34
C GLN A 310 -9.94 10.30 -8.27
N ALA A 311 -10.53 9.32 -8.95
CA ALA A 311 -11.98 9.12 -8.95
C ALA A 311 -12.51 8.73 -7.56
N CYS A 312 -11.77 7.92 -6.80
CA CYS A 312 -12.11 7.57 -5.42
C CYS A 312 -12.05 8.80 -4.50
N ALA A 313 -10.97 9.60 -4.58
CA ALA A 313 -10.82 10.82 -3.80
C ALA A 313 -11.97 11.80 -4.09
N ASP A 314 -12.25 12.07 -5.36
CA ASP A 314 -13.34 12.95 -5.77
C ASP A 314 -14.71 12.45 -5.27
N ALA A 315 -14.90 11.13 -5.21
CA ALA A 315 -16.15 10.54 -4.73
C ALA A 315 -16.32 10.67 -3.21
N CYS A 316 -15.23 10.54 -2.43
CA CYS A 316 -15.22 10.85 -1.00
C CYS A 316 -15.48 12.33 -0.73
N LEU A 317 -14.85 13.23 -1.48
CA LEU A 317 -15.01 14.68 -1.31
C LEU A 317 -16.44 15.18 -1.55
N ARG A 318 -17.25 14.43 -2.31
CA ARG A 318 -18.68 14.71 -2.52
C ARG A 318 -19.58 14.22 -1.38
N GLN A 319 -19.06 13.39 -0.47
CA GLN A 319 -19.84 12.91 0.66
C GLN A 319 -19.87 13.93 1.81
N PRO A 320 -20.94 13.97 2.60
CA PRO A 320 -20.91 14.71 3.86
C PRO A 320 -19.99 13.99 4.87
N PRO A 321 -19.31 14.74 5.75
CA PRO A 321 -18.66 14.15 6.93
C PRO A 321 -19.66 13.36 7.77
N ILE A 322 -19.24 12.23 8.35
CA ILE A 322 -20.07 11.49 9.32
C ILE A 322 -20.04 12.21 10.67
N PRO A 323 -21.20 12.55 11.26
CA PRO A 323 -21.26 13.17 12.58
C PRO A 323 -20.57 12.31 13.66
N GLY A 324 -19.73 12.96 14.48
CA GLY A 324 -18.93 12.31 15.53
C GLY A 324 -17.69 11.56 15.02
N SER A 325 -17.35 11.67 13.74
CA SER A 325 -16.08 11.16 13.22
C SER A 325 -14.94 12.14 13.52
N LEU A 326 -13.69 11.67 13.41
CA LEU A 326 -12.51 12.54 13.54
C LEU A 326 -12.60 13.78 12.65
N LEU A 327 -13.05 13.62 11.40
CA LEU A 327 -13.23 14.74 10.48
C LEU A 327 -14.28 15.74 10.99
N ASP A 328 -15.43 15.24 11.45
CA ASP A 328 -16.49 16.09 12.01
C ASP A 328 -16.02 16.85 13.25
N GLU A 329 -15.28 16.20 14.15
CA GLU A 329 -14.70 16.86 15.32
C GLU A 329 -13.69 17.95 14.93
N GLN A 330 -12.80 17.67 13.97
CA GLN A 330 -11.83 18.64 13.49
C GLN A 330 -12.50 19.84 12.81
N MET A 331 -13.55 19.60 12.01
CA MET A 331 -14.31 20.65 11.34
C MET A 331 -15.06 21.57 12.30
N HIS A 332 -15.37 21.10 13.51
CA HIS A 332 -16.01 21.88 14.57
C HIS A 332 -15.02 22.46 15.60
N ALA A 333 -13.71 22.26 15.42
CA ALA A 333 -12.71 22.79 16.32
C ALA A 333 -12.58 24.31 16.22
N ASP A 334 -12.29 24.96 17.36
CA ASP A 334 -12.06 26.41 17.41
C ASP A 334 -10.88 26.80 16.50
N GLY A 335 -11.14 27.71 15.56
CA GLY A 335 -10.12 28.18 14.61
C GLY A 335 -9.90 27.26 13.40
N PHE A 336 -10.75 26.26 13.19
CA PHE A 336 -10.73 25.44 11.98
C PHE A 336 -10.91 26.26 10.70
N CYS A 337 -10.14 25.92 9.66
CA CYS A 337 -10.24 26.48 8.32
C CYS A 337 -10.59 25.36 7.35
N ASP A 338 -11.74 25.46 6.69
CA ASP A 338 -12.14 24.45 5.71
C ASP A 338 -11.30 24.57 4.44
N HIS A 339 -10.51 23.53 4.15
CA HIS A 339 -9.73 23.42 2.92
C HIS A 339 -10.53 22.85 1.74
N HIS A 340 -11.83 22.57 1.94
CA HIS A 340 -12.72 21.91 1.00
C HIS A 340 -12.17 20.55 0.52
N ASP A 341 -11.44 19.87 1.39
CA ASP A 341 -10.79 18.60 1.13
C ASP A 341 -10.78 17.76 2.41
N HIS A 342 -11.60 16.72 2.47
CA HIS A 342 -11.80 15.90 3.67
C HIS A 342 -10.49 15.28 4.19
N PHE A 343 -9.55 14.95 3.31
CA PHE A 343 -8.29 14.34 3.69
C PHE A 343 -7.32 15.36 4.28
N ILE A 344 -7.24 16.56 3.70
CA ILE A 344 -6.46 17.67 4.26
C ILE A 344 -7.10 18.15 5.57
N ASN A 345 -8.42 18.27 5.59
CA ASN A 345 -9.16 18.68 6.79
C ASN A 345 -8.99 17.68 7.94
N SER A 346 -8.79 16.39 7.66
CA SER A 346 -8.50 15.36 8.66
C SER A 346 -7.01 15.32 9.07
N MET A 347 -6.11 15.63 8.12
CA MET A 347 -4.65 15.55 8.27
C MET A 347 -3.98 16.76 7.58
N PRO A 348 -3.94 17.94 8.23
CA PRO A 348 -3.56 19.21 7.58
C PRO A 348 -2.13 19.29 7.05
N ASN A 349 -1.24 18.41 7.51
CA ASN A 349 0.16 18.36 7.09
C ASN A 349 0.39 17.45 5.87
N THR A 350 -0.67 17.02 5.20
CA THR A 350 -0.60 16.10 4.05
C THR A 350 -1.12 16.76 2.79
N ASP A 351 -0.56 16.39 1.65
CA ASP A 351 -1.11 16.72 0.33
C ASP A 351 -1.07 15.49 -0.59
N TRP A 352 -2.22 14.83 -0.69
CA TRP A 352 -2.39 13.67 -1.55
C TRP A 352 -2.29 14.03 -3.05
N LYS A 353 -2.52 15.30 -3.42
CA LYS A 353 -2.50 15.75 -4.82
C LYS A 353 -1.08 15.73 -5.37
N VAL A 354 -0.06 15.93 -4.53
CA VAL A 354 1.36 15.81 -4.90
C VAL A 354 1.65 14.41 -5.45
N CYS A 355 1.19 13.36 -4.76
CA CYS A 355 1.42 11.99 -5.19
C CYS A 355 0.84 11.70 -6.59
N LEU A 356 -0.43 12.07 -6.82
CA LEU A 356 -1.07 11.84 -8.12
C LEU A 356 -0.48 12.71 -9.23
N ALA A 357 -0.10 13.95 -8.93
CA ALA A 357 0.58 14.82 -9.89
C ALA A 357 1.95 14.26 -10.29
N HIS A 358 2.72 13.73 -9.33
CA HIS A 358 4.01 13.09 -9.61
C HIS A 358 3.84 11.82 -10.44
N CYS A 359 2.85 10.98 -10.11
CA CYS A 359 2.50 9.79 -10.90
C CYS A 359 2.22 10.15 -12.37
N GLU A 360 1.42 11.20 -12.62
CA GLU A 360 1.12 11.65 -13.97
C GLU A 360 2.36 12.19 -14.69
N LYS A 361 3.18 12.98 -13.99
CA LYS A 361 4.44 13.54 -14.49
C LYS A 361 5.43 12.46 -14.94
N ILE A 362 5.58 11.38 -14.18
CA ILE A 362 6.51 10.27 -14.50
C ILE A 362 5.84 9.17 -15.37
N GLY A 363 4.60 9.39 -15.81
CA GLY A 363 3.89 8.50 -16.74
C GLY A 363 3.46 7.16 -16.12
N VAL A 364 2.98 7.16 -14.88
CA VAL A 364 2.29 6.00 -14.27
C VAL A 364 0.86 5.88 -14.79
N GLY A 365 0.20 7.01 -15.02
CA GLY A 365 -1.20 7.11 -15.45
C GLY A 365 -1.61 8.56 -15.59
N THR A 366 -2.91 8.83 -15.65
CA THR A 366 -3.45 10.20 -15.71
C THR A 366 -4.46 10.48 -14.62
N ARG A 367 -4.51 11.72 -14.17
CA ARG A 367 -5.57 12.21 -13.26
C ARG A 367 -6.88 12.46 -13.99
N SER A 368 -6.89 12.55 -15.32
CA SER A 368 -8.11 12.80 -16.09
C SER A 368 -8.85 11.49 -16.35
N TYR A 369 -10.11 11.43 -15.95
CA TYR A 369 -10.91 10.22 -16.09
C TYR A 369 -12.32 10.46 -16.61
N GLU A 370 -12.87 9.44 -17.24
CA GLU A 370 -14.30 9.27 -17.54
C GLU A 370 -14.87 8.24 -16.55
N LEU A 371 -15.90 8.62 -15.79
CA LEU A 371 -16.57 7.72 -14.85
C LEU A 371 -17.70 6.94 -15.55
N ILE A 372 -17.60 5.62 -15.57
CA ILE A 372 -18.56 4.72 -16.21
C ILE A 372 -19.33 3.93 -15.13
N GLU A 373 -20.62 4.20 -15.00
CA GLU A 373 -21.46 3.52 -14.02
C GLU A 373 -21.87 2.11 -14.49
N VAL A 374 -21.58 1.10 -13.65
CA VAL A 374 -21.96 -0.30 -13.83
C VAL A 374 -23.10 -0.64 -12.88
N LYS A 375 -24.32 -0.68 -13.42
CA LYS A 375 -25.58 -0.89 -12.68
C LYS A 375 -25.86 -2.34 -12.29
#